data_AF-A0AAU7U7N0-F1
#
_entry.id   AF-A0AAU7U7N0-F1
#
_cell.length_a   1.000
_cell.length_b   1.000
_cell.length_c   1.000
_cell.angle_alpha   90.00
_cell.angle_beta   90.00
_cell.angle_gamma   90.00
#
_symmetry.space_group_name_H-M   'P 1'
#
loop_
_entity.id
_entity.type
_entity.pdbx_description
1 polymer ?
#
loop_
_entity_poly.entity_id
_entity_poly.type
_entity_poly.pdbx_seq_one_letter_code
_entity_poly.pdbx_strand_id
1 'polypeptide(L)'
;MTASRTIVLLPDLGDLLRLQPHYNAATVVELARTLGTDAVLWLSGPDPEHPVRDALGAAGLPVQELSPEWAWAEQEHQQLQEFLNQFPQGRERLRTAAQAEAAMQQALTGPLTLERLISADLLAQLADSHRALAAALDEGPGTRWQQRRLDTLAERLDGHSGPALAALDDLPGLLERLPQARLPDASSFAPGEASRLRALADRAEQLHEDDDLSALLDALERETGDAITPRAELDYAAAGIRLAVGDLPGARALLERAAHSLADHPRSLPGLVLARLGQVRDAQGDRDLAVRAYRAVLALGFVPQVARDTAEAGLKAAFVLDLE
;
A
#
# COMPACT_ATOMS: atom_id res chain seq x y z
N MET A 1 -13.98 -36.99 10.65
CA MET A 1 -14.59 -35.67 10.43
C MET A 1 -13.46 -34.69 10.22
N THR A 2 -13.09 -34.42 8.97
CA THR A 2 -12.17 -33.34 8.63
C THR A 2 -12.86 -32.04 9.01
N ALA A 3 -12.30 -31.28 9.96
CA ALA A 3 -12.75 -29.92 10.21
C ALA A 3 -12.76 -29.18 8.86
N SER A 4 -13.89 -28.56 8.51
CA SER A 4 -13.98 -27.77 7.28
C SER A 4 -12.93 -26.67 7.37
N ARG A 5 -11.88 -26.78 6.55
CA ARG A 5 -10.80 -25.80 6.48
C ARG A 5 -11.32 -24.62 5.67
N THR A 6 -11.79 -23.61 6.39
CA THR A 6 -12.38 -22.42 5.77
C THR A 6 -11.30 -21.37 5.53
N ILE A 7 -11.22 -20.87 4.29
CA ILE A 7 -10.37 -19.74 3.93
C ILE A 7 -11.26 -18.50 3.86
N VAL A 8 -10.80 -17.39 4.44
CA VAL A 8 -11.46 -16.09 4.35
C VAL A 8 -10.59 -15.16 3.52
N LEU A 9 -11.01 -14.83 2.29
CA LEU A 9 -10.26 -13.96 1.40
C LEU A 9 -10.46 -12.50 1.82
N LEU A 10 -9.39 -11.86 2.30
CA LEU A 10 -9.36 -10.44 2.63
C LEU A 10 -8.94 -9.65 1.39
N PRO A 11 -9.69 -8.61 0.97
CA PRO A 11 -9.32 -7.80 -0.18
C PRO A 11 -8.08 -6.96 0.13
N ASP A 12 -7.14 -6.96 -0.80
CA ASP A 12 -5.95 -6.12 -0.77
C ASP A 12 -5.99 -5.09 -1.90
N LEU A 13 -5.79 -3.82 -1.53
CA LEU A 13 -5.77 -2.71 -2.48
C LEU A 13 -4.35 -2.25 -2.83
N GLY A 14 -3.31 -2.91 -2.32
CA GLY A 14 -1.95 -2.45 -2.51
C GLY A 14 -1.74 -1.06 -1.89
N ASP A 15 -1.05 -0.19 -2.62
CA ASP A 15 -0.82 1.19 -2.20
C ASP A 15 -2.09 2.04 -2.11
N LEU A 16 -3.18 1.64 -2.77
CA LEU A 16 -4.46 2.36 -2.66
C LEU A 16 -4.99 2.34 -1.22
N LEU A 17 -4.53 1.43 -0.35
CA LEU A 17 -4.88 1.44 1.07
C LEU A 17 -4.51 2.76 1.76
N ARG A 18 -3.49 3.48 1.28
CA ARG A 18 -3.11 4.81 1.79
C ARG A 18 -4.10 5.89 1.38
N LEU A 19 -4.86 5.66 0.31
CA LEU A 19 -5.82 6.62 -0.24
C LEU A 19 -7.26 6.39 0.28
N GLN A 20 -7.48 5.36 1.11
CA GLN A 20 -8.82 4.88 1.45
C GLN A 20 -9.08 4.97 2.97
N PRO A 21 -9.66 6.09 3.45
CA PRO A 21 -9.88 6.32 4.89
C PRO A 21 -10.72 5.24 5.59
N HIS A 22 -11.62 4.59 4.85
CA HIS A 22 -12.56 3.61 5.39
C HIS A 22 -12.14 2.15 5.16
N TYR A 23 -11.03 1.92 4.44
CA TYR A 23 -10.42 0.62 4.25
C TYR A 23 -8.92 0.77 4.02
N ASN A 24 -8.17 0.89 5.12
CA ASN A 24 -6.72 1.07 5.10
C ASN A 24 -6.00 -0.12 5.74
N ALA A 25 -4.68 -0.04 5.86
CA ALA A 25 -3.86 -1.13 6.40
C ALA A 25 -4.25 -1.54 7.83
N ALA A 26 -4.66 -0.60 8.69
CA ALA A 26 -5.11 -0.92 10.04
C ALA A 26 -6.49 -1.60 10.03
N THR A 27 -7.36 -1.26 9.06
CA THR A 27 -8.64 -1.95 8.86
C THR A 27 -8.45 -3.42 8.54
N VAL A 28 -7.45 -3.75 7.70
CA VAL A 28 -7.09 -5.14 7.38
C VAL A 28 -6.65 -5.89 8.64
N VAL A 29 -5.85 -5.26 9.50
CA VAL A 29 -5.40 -5.84 10.78
C VAL A 29 -6.60 -6.08 11.72
N GLU A 30 -7.47 -5.09 11.90
CA GLU A 30 -8.67 -5.21 12.75
C GLU A 30 -9.59 -6.34 12.27
N LEU A 31 -9.74 -6.47 10.95
CA LEU A 31 -10.51 -7.55 10.33
C LEU A 31 -9.87 -8.91 10.59
N ALA A 32 -8.56 -9.05 10.39
CA ALA A 32 -7.83 -10.29 10.69
C ALA A 32 -7.97 -10.70 12.17
N ARG A 33 -7.89 -9.74 13.10
CA ARG A 33 -8.10 -9.98 14.54
C ARG A 33 -9.52 -10.43 14.86
N THR A 34 -10.52 -9.84 14.20
CA THR A 34 -11.94 -10.22 14.38
C THR A 34 -12.19 -11.66 13.94
N LEU A 35 -11.44 -12.14 12.96
CA LEU A 35 -11.47 -13.53 12.52
C LEU A 35 -10.74 -14.50 13.48
N GLY A 36 -10.14 -14.00 14.56
CA GLY A 36 -9.52 -14.82 15.61
C GLY A 36 -8.29 -15.60 15.14
N THR A 37 -7.50 -15.04 14.23
CA THR A 37 -6.33 -15.71 13.65
C THR A 37 -5.04 -15.43 14.43
N ASP A 38 -4.11 -16.38 14.35
CA ASP A 38 -2.72 -16.22 14.82
C ASP A 38 -1.75 -15.86 13.69
N ALA A 39 -2.19 -15.92 12.43
CA ALA A 39 -1.37 -15.61 11.26
C ALA A 39 -2.23 -15.19 10.05
N VAL A 40 -1.63 -14.51 9.08
CA VAL A 40 -2.28 -14.17 7.80
C VAL A 40 -1.55 -14.86 6.66
N LEU A 41 -2.29 -15.52 5.78
CA LEU A 41 -1.77 -16.09 4.55
C LEU A 41 -1.61 -14.97 3.52
N TRP A 42 -0.42 -14.79 2.96
CA TRP A 42 -0.13 -13.70 2.02
C TRP A 42 -0.11 -14.20 0.58
N LEU A 43 -1.08 -13.75 -0.21
CA LEU A 43 -1.21 -14.09 -1.64
C LEU A 43 -0.88 -12.91 -2.54
N SER A 44 -0.86 -11.70 -1.98
CA SER A 44 -0.49 -10.47 -2.66
C SER A 44 0.98 -10.45 -3.09
N GLY A 45 1.35 -9.47 -3.90
CA GLY A 45 2.71 -9.34 -4.46
C GLY A 45 3.82 -9.30 -3.40
N PRO A 46 5.08 -9.59 -3.80
CA PRO A 46 6.23 -9.59 -2.89
C PRO A 46 6.73 -8.18 -2.53
N ASP A 47 5.90 -7.15 -2.69
CA ASP A 47 6.28 -5.76 -2.43
C ASP A 47 6.67 -5.58 -0.95
N PRO A 48 7.95 -5.25 -0.66
CA PRO A 48 8.41 -5.05 0.70
C PRO A 48 7.90 -3.76 1.35
N GLU A 49 7.45 -2.78 0.56
CA GLU A 49 6.94 -1.47 1.00
C GLU A 49 5.42 -1.48 1.24
N HIS A 50 4.77 -2.60 0.97
CA HIS A 50 3.33 -2.77 1.07
C HIS A 50 2.80 -2.40 2.47
N PRO A 51 1.82 -1.47 2.58
CA PRO A 51 1.43 -0.88 3.87
C PRO A 51 0.88 -1.91 4.88
N VAL A 52 0.17 -2.95 4.41
CA VAL A 52 -0.34 -4.02 5.28
C VAL A 52 0.77 -4.86 5.92
N ARG A 53 1.94 -5.03 5.28
CA ARG A 53 3.03 -5.84 5.84
C ARG A 53 3.53 -5.23 7.15
N ASP A 54 3.76 -3.93 7.13
CA ASP A 54 4.21 -3.20 8.32
C ASP A 54 3.11 -3.15 9.38
N ALA A 55 1.85 -2.97 8.99
CA ALA A 55 0.72 -2.98 9.93
C ALA A 55 0.54 -4.35 10.61
N LEU A 56 0.65 -5.46 9.88
CA LEU A 56 0.59 -6.81 10.44
C LEU A 56 1.78 -7.08 11.38
N GLY A 57 2.99 -6.72 10.97
CA GLY A 57 4.19 -6.85 11.81
C GLY A 57 4.09 -6.06 13.11
N ALA A 58 3.69 -4.79 13.02
CA ALA A 58 3.41 -3.92 14.17
C ALA A 58 2.33 -4.50 15.10
N ALA A 59 1.33 -5.16 14.53
CA ALA A 59 0.24 -5.79 15.26
C ALA A 59 0.59 -7.15 15.88
N GLY A 60 1.80 -7.67 15.63
CA GLY A 60 2.25 -8.99 16.07
C GLY A 60 1.59 -10.14 15.31
N LEU A 61 1.05 -9.90 14.11
CA LEU A 61 0.44 -10.91 13.27
C LEU A 61 1.46 -11.42 12.24
N PRO A 62 2.02 -12.63 12.41
CA PRO A 62 2.95 -13.20 11.45
C PRO A 62 2.28 -13.42 10.10
N VAL A 63 3.07 -13.23 9.04
CA VAL A 63 2.68 -13.45 7.66
C VAL A 63 3.28 -14.76 7.17
N GLN A 64 2.44 -15.61 6.59
CA GLN A 64 2.88 -16.80 5.86
C GLN A 64 2.85 -16.52 4.37
N GLU A 65 4.03 -16.43 3.74
CA GLU A 65 4.16 -16.19 2.31
C GLU A 65 3.65 -17.38 1.50
N LEU A 66 2.58 -17.17 0.74
CA LEU A 66 2.05 -18.12 -0.23
C LEU A 66 2.09 -17.55 -1.66
N SER A 67 2.35 -16.25 -1.85
CA SER A 67 2.55 -15.71 -3.18
C SER A 67 3.82 -16.27 -3.84
N PRO A 68 3.75 -16.77 -5.08
CA PRO A 68 4.93 -17.13 -5.85
C PRO A 68 5.64 -15.89 -6.39
N GLU A 69 6.86 -16.09 -6.86
CA GLU A 69 7.60 -15.04 -7.55
C GLU A 69 6.96 -14.75 -8.91
N TRP A 70 6.45 -13.53 -9.08
CA TRP A 70 5.69 -13.10 -10.25
C TRP A 70 6.51 -12.30 -11.27
N ALA A 71 7.82 -12.15 -11.08
CA ALA A 71 8.67 -11.34 -11.96
C ALA A 71 8.58 -11.75 -13.46
N TRP A 72 8.29 -13.03 -13.73
CA TRP A 72 8.07 -13.53 -15.08
C TRP A 72 6.78 -12.97 -15.74
N ALA A 73 5.72 -12.72 -14.96
CA ALA A 73 4.44 -12.24 -15.49
C ALA A 73 4.55 -10.78 -15.94
N GLU A 74 5.24 -9.95 -15.15
CA GLU A 74 5.56 -8.57 -15.51
C GLU A 74 6.41 -8.52 -16.80
N GLN A 75 7.42 -9.39 -16.88
CA GLN A 75 8.27 -9.48 -18.07
C GLN A 75 7.49 -9.92 -19.32
N GLU A 76 6.60 -10.91 -19.21
CA GLU A 76 5.75 -11.35 -20.33
C GLU A 76 4.75 -10.26 -20.75
N HIS A 77 4.18 -9.53 -19.79
CA HIS A 77 3.28 -8.42 -20.05
C HIS A 77 4.00 -7.28 -20.79
N GLN A 78 5.20 -6.89 -20.34
CA GLN A 78 6.02 -5.88 -21.01
C GLN A 78 6.37 -6.30 -22.45
N GLN A 79 6.79 -7.55 -22.65
CA GLN A 79 7.09 -8.07 -23.99
C GLN A 79 5.88 -8.04 -24.92
N LEU A 80 4.68 -8.36 -24.41
CA LEU A 80 3.45 -8.25 -25.18
C LEU A 80 3.18 -6.79 -25.58
N GLN A 81 3.29 -5.86 -24.64
CA GLN A 81 3.08 -4.43 -24.94
C GLN A 81 4.05 -3.94 -26.03
N GLU A 82 5.34 -4.28 -25.90
CA GLU A 82 6.37 -3.95 -26.89
C GLU A 82 6.05 -4.55 -28.26
N PHE A 83 5.58 -5.81 -28.31
CA PHE A 83 5.17 -6.47 -29.54
C PHE A 83 3.95 -5.81 -30.18
N LEU A 84 2.87 -5.57 -29.42
CA LEU A 84 1.64 -4.98 -29.93
C LEU A 84 1.86 -3.55 -30.45
N ASN A 85 2.76 -2.79 -29.84
CA ASN A 85 3.11 -1.43 -30.27
C ASN A 85 3.78 -1.36 -31.65
N GLN A 86 4.34 -2.48 -32.15
CA GLN A 86 4.98 -2.54 -33.47
C GLN A 86 3.96 -2.54 -34.62
N PHE A 87 2.69 -2.89 -34.38
CA PHE A 87 1.68 -3.07 -35.41
C PHE A 87 0.47 -2.15 -35.22
N PRO A 88 -0.13 -1.56 -36.29
CA PRO A 88 -1.32 -0.72 -36.16
C PRO A 88 -2.51 -1.40 -35.48
N GLN A 89 -2.74 -2.69 -35.78
CA GLN A 89 -3.81 -3.48 -35.14
C GLN A 89 -3.51 -3.75 -33.66
N GLY A 90 -2.24 -3.96 -33.29
CA GLY A 90 -1.85 -4.15 -31.89
C GLY A 90 -2.03 -2.88 -31.06
N ARG A 91 -1.77 -1.70 -31.64
CA ARG A 91 -2.08 -0.41 -30.99
C ARG A 91 -3.58 -0.18 -30.77
N GLU A 92 -4.44 -0.70 -31.66
CA GLU A 92 -5.89 -0.67 -31.45
C GLU A 92 -6.28 -1.55 -30.25
N ARG A 93 -5.75 -2.77 -30.19
CA ARG A 93 -5.96 -3.70 -29.07
C ARG A 93 -5.52 -3.09 -27.74
N LEU A 94 -4.34 -2.46 -27.69
CA LEU A 94 -3.84 -1.75 -26.52
C LEU A 94 -4.76 -0.60 -26.10
N ARG A 95 -5.34 0.14 -27.05
CA ARG A 95 -6.32 1.21 -26.75
C ARG A 95 -7.61 0.65 -26.17
N THR A 96 -8.11 -0.48 -26.68
CA THR A 96 -9.27 -1.16 -26.10
C THR A 96 -8.97 -1.71 -24.70
N ALA A 97 -7.79 -2.31 -24.50
CA ALA A 97 -7.34 -2.78 -23.19
C ALA A 97 -7.27 -1.64 -22.17
N ALA A 98 -6.68 -0.50 -22.54
CA ALA A 98 -6.61 0.69 -21.69
C ALA A 98 -7.99 1.24 -21.30
N GLN A 99 -9.01 1.11 -22.17
CA GLN A 99 -10.38 1.51 -21.82
C GLN A 99 -10.99 0.59 -20.74
N ALA A 100 -10.73 -0.72 -20.81
CA ALA A 100 -11.17 -1.67 -19.79
C ALA A 100 -10.49 -1.42 -18.43
N GLU A 101 -9.18 -1.12 -18.46
CA GLU A 101 -8.42 -0.73 -17.26
C GLU A 101 -8.91 0.60 -16.68
N ALA A 102 -9.19 1.59 -17.51
CA ALA A 102 -9.72 2.88 -17.06
C ALA A 102 -11.08 2.73 -16.36
N ALA A 103 -11.96 1.85 -16.86
CA ALA A 103 -13.24 1.56 -16.22
C ALA A 103 -13.05 0.93 -14.83
N MET A 104 -12.09 0.02 -14.70
CA MET A 104 -11.72 -0.57 -13.40
C MET A 104 -11.16 0.49 -12.45
N GLN A 105 -10.24 1.35 -12.91
CA GLN A 105 -9.70 2.44 -12.11
C GLN A 105 -10.79 3.37 -11.60
N GLN A 106 -11.76 3.75 -12.46
CA GLN A 106 -12.90 4.57 -12.05
C GLN A 106 -13.76 3.92 -10.95
N ALA A 107 -13.89 2.60 -10.95
CA ALA A 107 -14.62 1.90 -9.88
C ALA A 107 -13.88 1.95 -8.53
N LEU A 108 -12.56 2.20 -8.54
CA LEU A 108 -11.68 2.22 -7.37
C LEU A 108 -11.32 3.65 -6.91
N THR A 109 -11.71 4.70 -7.63
CA THR A 109 -11.42 6.09 -7.25
C THR A 109 -12.36 6.66 -6.18
N GLY A 110 -13.52 6.03 -5.98
CA GLY A 110 -14.45 6.42 -4.91
C GLY A 110 -14.00 5.94 -3.52
N PRO A 111 -14.67 6.39 -2.45
CA PRO A 111 -14.45 5.86 -1.11
C PRO A 111 -14.76 4.36 -1.06
N LEU A 112 -13.78 3.56 -0.65
CA LEU A 112 -13.88 2.11 -0.53
C LEU A 112 -14.07 1.72 0.94
N THR A 113 -15.18 1.02 1.21
CA THR A 113 -15.46 0.34 2.49
C THR A 113 -15.33 -1.17 2.29
N LEU A 114 -15.19 -1.94 3.38
CA LEU A 114 -15.21 -3.40 3.28
C LEU A 114 -16.47 -3.90 2.56
N GLU A 115 -17.64 -3.37 2.90
CA GLU A 115 -18.92 -3.71 2.26
C GLU A 115 -18.88 -3.48 0.74
N ARG A 116 -18.35 -2.35 0.28
CA ARG A 116 -18.19 -2.06 -1.14
C ARG A 116 -17.24 -3.05 -1.82
N LEU A 117 -16.10 -3.33 -1.17
CA LEU A 117 -15.05 -4.20 -1.71
C LEU A 117 -15.50 -5.65 -1.93
N ILE A 118 -16.38 -6.15 -1.07
CA ILE A 118 -16.91 -7.51 -1.16
C ILE A 118 -18.29 -7.57 -1.83
N SER A 119 -18.81 -6.43 -2.30
CA SER A 119 -20.14 -6.38 -2.93
C SER A 119 -20.16 -7.17 -4.23
N ALA A 120 -21.27 -7.88 -4.48
CA ALA A 120 -21.46 -8.62 -5.72
C ALA A 120 -21.32 -7.72 -6.97
N ASP A 121 -21.77 -6.48 -6.87
CA ASP A 121 -21.67 -5.50 -7.97
C ASP A 121 -20.21 -5.15 -8.31
N LEU A 122 -19.37 -4.85 -7.32
CA LEU A 122 -17.97 -4.54 -7.58
C LEU A 122 -17.21 -5.77 -8.11
N LEU A 123 -17.41 -6.94 -7.50
CA LEU A 123 -16.76 -8.17 -7.93
C LEU A 123 -17.16 -8.56 -9.36
N ALA A 124 -18.42 -8.35 -9.73
CA ALA A 124 -18.89 -8.54 -11.10
C ALA A 124 -18.22 -7.56 -12.07
N GLN A 125 -18.09 -6.28 -11.69
CA GLN A 125 -17.40 -5.27 -12.49
C GLN A 125 -15.93 -5.63 -12.73
N LEU A 126 -15.22 -6.10 -11.69
CA LEU A 126 -13.83 -6.56 -11.82
C LEU A 126 -13.72 -7.77 -12.76
N ALA A 127 -14.62 -8.76 -12.61
CA ALA A 127 -14.66 -9.93 -13.49
C ALA A 127 -14.96 -9.54 -14.95
N ASP A 128 -15.87 -8.58 -15.18
CA ASP A 128 -16.16 -8.03 -16.51
C ASP A 128 -14.94 -7.31 -17.11
N SER A 129 -14.24 -6.49 -16.33
CA SER A 129 -13.00 -5.82 -16.76
C SER A 129 -11.92 -6.81 -17.17
N HIS A 130 -11.71 -7.90 -16.41
CA HIS A 130 -10.76 -8.95 -16.80
C HIS A 130 -11.17 -9.68 -18.08
N ARG A 131 -12.46 -9.98 -18.25
CA ARG A 131 -12.97 -10.57 -19.52
C ARG A 131 -12.76 -9.62 -20.70
N ALA A 132 -13.01 -8.32 -20.51
CA ALA A 132 -12.80 -7.32 -21.54
C ALA A 132 -11.32 -7.17 -21.90
N LEU A 133 -10.43 -7.17 -20.90
CA LEU A 133 -8.97 -7.15 -21.11
C LEU A 133 -8.51 -8.39 -21.89
N ALA A 134 -8.99 -9.58 -21.51
CA ALA A 134 -8.71 -10.82 -22.22
C ALA A 134 -9.18 -10.80 -23.67
N ALA A 135 -10.40 -10.32 -23.92
CA ALA A 135 -10.94 -10.19 -25.27
C ALA A 135 -10.15 -9.18 -26.13
N ALA A 136 -9.70 -8.07 -25.52
CA ALA A 136 -8.93 -7.04 -26.21
C ALA A 136 -7.52 -7.50 -26.59
N LEU A 137 -6.85 -8.23 -25.69
CA LEU A 137 -5.46 -8.68 -25.89
C LEU A 137 -5.35 -10.01 -26.63
N ASP A 138 -6.46 -10.72 -26.83
CA ASP A 138 -6.53 -12.07 -27.42
C ASP A 138 -5.92 -13.13 -26.47
N GLU A 139 -6.47 -14.35 -26.43
CA GLU A 139 -5.99 -15.38 -25.50
C GLU A 139 -4.51 -15.70 -25.76
N GLY A 140 -3.63 -15.37 -24.80
CA GLY A 140 -2.19 -15.42 -25.04
C GLY A 140 -1.35 -14.89 -23.86
N PRO A 141 -0.12 -14.39 -24.11
CA PRO A 141 0.77 -13.91 -23.06
C PRO A 141 0.20 -12.72 -22.27
N GLY A 142 -0.89 -12.09 -22.73
CA GLY A 142 -1.55 -10.97 -22.06
C GLY A 142 -2.47 -11.35 -20.91
N THR A 143 -2.92 -12.60 -20.83
CA THR A 143 -3.91 -13.06 -19.83
C THR A 143 -3.69 -14.48 -19.31
N ARG A 144 -2.86 -15.30 -19.98
CA ARG A 144 -2.43 -16.61 -19.45
C ARG A 144 -1.73 -16.50 -18.10
N TRP A 145 -1.02 -15.40 -17.86
CA TRP A 145 -0.37 -15.18 -16.59
C TRP A 145 -1.38 -15.06 -15.44
N GLN A 146 -2.53 -14.41 -15.65
CA GLN A 146 -3.57 -14.26 -14.63
C GLN A 146 -4.20 -15.62 -14.28
N GLN A 147 -4.58 -16.42 -15.30
CA GLN A 147 -5.11 -17.77 -15.06
C GLN A 147 -4.10 -18.64 -14.31
N ARG A 148 -2.85 -18.70 -14.80
CA ARG A 148 -1.76 -19.43 -14.14
C ARG A 148 -1.53 -18.94 -12.71
N ARG A 149 -1.63 -17.62 -12.49
CA ARG A 149 -1.51 -17.00 -11.16
C ARG A 149 -2.59 -17.53 -10.22
N LEU A 150 -3.85 -17.43 -10.63
CA LEU A 150 -4.99 -17.89 -9.84
C LEU A 150 -4.94 -19.40 -9.57
N ASP A 151 -4.57 -20.20 -10.56
CA ASP A 151 -4.42 -21.66 -10.41
C ASP A 151 -3.31 -21.99 -9.39
N THR A 152 -2.16 -21.34 -9.50
CA THR A 152 -1.02 -21.53 -8.57
C THR A 152 -1.38 -21.10 -7.14
N LEU A 153 -2.08 -19.98 -6.98
CA LEU A 153 -2.53 -19.52 -5.66
C LEU A 153 -3.55 -20.49 -5.06
N ALA A 154 -4.50 -20.99 -5.85
CA ALA A 154 -5.46 -21.97 -5.39
C ALA A 154 -4.79 -23.28 -4.95
N GLU A 155 -3.79 -23.77 -5.70
CA GLU A 155 -2.98 -24.94 -5.33
C GLU A 155 -2.20 -24.70 -4.02
N ARG A 156 -1.58 -23.53 -3.84
CA ARG A 156 -0.81 -23.21 -2.62
C ARG A 156 -1.68 -23.04 -1.38
N LEU A 157 -2.92 -22.60 -1.57
CA LEU A 157 -3.91 -22.52 -0.50
C LEU A 157 -4.47 -23.89 -0.11
N ASP A 158 -4.27 -24.93 -0.92
CA ASP A 158 -4.68 -26.27 -0.53
C ASP A 158 -4.00 -26.67 0.79
N GLY A 159 -4.77 -27.31 1.65
CA GLY A 159 -4.32 -27.68 2.97
C GLY A 159 -4.32 -26.56 4.03
N HIS A 160 -4.51 -25.30 3.66
CA HIS A 160 -4.50 -24.15 4.59
C HIS A 160 -5.91 -23.74 5.06
N SER A 161 -5.97 -22.91 6.10
CA SER A 161 -7.20 -22.33 6.65
C SER A 161 -6.90 -21.00 7.32
N GLY A 162 -7.90 -20.12 7.41
CA GLY A 162 -7.76 -18.80 8.03
C GLY A 162 -7.85 -17.65 7.03
N PRO A 163 -7.54 -16.42 7.46
CA PRO A 163 -7.55 -15.25 6.59
C PRO A 163 -6.40 -15.29 5.59
N ALA A 164 -6.72 -15.06 4.33
CA ALA A 164 -5.77 -14.93 3.25
C ALA A 164 -5.93 -13.58 2.57
N LEU A 165 -4.88 -12.75 2.64
CA LEU A 165 -4.83 -11.46 1.97
C LEU A 165 -4.54 -11.66 0.49
N ALA A 166 -5.47 -11.24 -0.36
CA ALA A 166 -5.40 -11.41 -1.80
C ALA A 166 -5.69 -10.10 -2.50
N ALA A 167 -4.97 -9.84 -3.59
CA ALA A 167 -5.24 -8.68 -4.44
C ALA A 167 -6.73 -8.66 -4.86
N LEU A 168 -7.35 -7.47 -4.77
CA LEU A 168 -8.78 -7.30 -5.00
C LEU A 168 -9.22 -7.83 -6.37
N ASP A 169 -8.38 -7.63 -7.39
CA ASP A 169 -8.57 -8.07 -8.78
C ASP A 169 -8.59 -9.60 -8.91
N ASP A 170 -7.87 -10.32 -8.05
CA ASP A 170 -7.84 -11.78 -8.04
C ASP A 170 -9.09 -12.41 -7.36
N LEU A 171 -9.82 -11.65 -6.53
CA LEU A 171 -10.90 -12.23 -5.70
C LEU A 171 -11.97 -12.98 -6.52
N PRO A 172 -12.53 -12.43 -7.61
CA PRO A 172 -13.52 -13.16 -8.40
C PRO A 172 -12.98 -14.50 -8.90
N GLY A 173 -11.75 -14.49 -9.44
CA GLY A 173 -11.11 -15.68 -9.99
C GLY A 173 -10.70 -16.72 -8.94
N LEU A 174 -10.34 -16.29 -7.73
CA LEU A 174 -10.04 -17.18 -6.60
C LEU A 174 -11.31 -17.82 -6.04
N LEU A 175 -12.41 -17.08 -5.92
CA LEU A 175 -13.70 -17.60 -5.44
C LEU A 175 -14.25 -18.70 -6.36
N GLU A 176 -14.03 -18.59 -7.68
CA GLU A 176 -14.39 -19.64 -8.65
C GLU A 176 -13.59 -20.93 -8.46
N ARG A 177 -12.31 -20.82 -8.08
CA ARG A 177 -11.38 -21.96 -7.93
C ARG A 177 -11.44 -22.61 -6.55
N LEU A 178 -11.86 -21.85 -5.54
CA LEU A 178 -11.84 -22.23 -4.14
C LEU A 178 -13.28 -22.22 -3.60
N PRO A 179 -14.09 -23.25 -3.85
CA PRO A 179 -15.49 -23.30 -3.40
C PRO A 179 -15.64 -23.29 -1.87
N GLN A 180 -14.58 -23.58 -1.12
CA GLN A 180 -14.50 -23.49 0.34
C GLN A 180 -14.09 -22.10 0.85
N ALA A 181 -13.59 -21.23 -0.03
CA ALA A 181 -13.25 -19.86 0.32
C ALA A 181 -14.52 -19.02 0.45
N ARG A 182 -14.49 -18.06 1.36
CA ARG A 182 -15.56 -17.07 1.54
C ARG A 182 -14.96 -15.69 1.71
N LEU A 183 -15.79 -14.68 1.49
CA LEU A 183 -15.47 -13.31 1.85
C LEU A 183 -15.77 -13.09 3.35
N PRO A 184 -15.12 -12.10 3.98
CA PRO A 184 -15.43 -11.71 5.35
C PRO A 184 -16.89 -11.22 5.47
N ASP A 185 -17.47 -11.35 6.66
CA ASP A 185 -18.78 -10.76 6.95
C ASP A 185 -18.61 -9.26 7.26
N ALA A 186 -19.07 -8.41 6.35
CA ALA A 186 -19.03 -6.95 6.55
C ALA A 186 -20.11 -6.45 7.53
N SER A 187 -21.21 -7.19 7.74
CA SER A 187 -22.36 -6.70 8.52
C SER A 187 -22.07 -6.58 10.02
N SER A 188 -21.08 -7.32 10.51
CA SER A 188 -20.66 -7.35 11.91
C SER A 188 -19.35 -6.59 12.16
N PHE A 189 -18.77 -5.96 11.14
CA PHE A 189 -17.48 -5.29 11.21
C PHE A 189 -17.60 -3.78 11.01
N ALA A 190 -16.96 -3.01 11.88
CA ALA A 190 -16.78 -1.58 11.71
C ALA A 190 -15.30 -1.22 12.00
N PRO A 191 -14.66 -0.39 11.15
CA PRO A 191 -13.31 0.10 11.42
C PRO A 191 -13.24 0.82 12.77
N GLY A 192 -12.21 0.50 13.55
CA GLY A 192 -11.99 1.01 14.89
C GLY A 192 -11.05 2.20 14.94
N GLU A 193 -10.48 2.41 16.13
CA GLU A 193 -9.61 3.55 16.42
C GLU A 193 -8.28 3.47 15.67
N ALA A 194 -7.72 2.27 15.47
CA ALA A 194 -6.46 2.11 14.73
C ALA A 194 -6.68 2.45 13.25
N SER A 195 -7.82 2.04 12.68
CA SER A 195 -8.23 2.45 11.34
C SER A 195 -8.38 3.97 11.21
N ARG A 196 -9.02 4.63 12.18
CA ARG A 196 -9.17 6.10 12.19
C ARG A 196 -7.80 6.81 12.25
N LEU A 197 -6.92 6.35 13.13
CA LEU A 197 -5.61 6.96 13.32
C LEU A 197 -4.71 6.79 12.08
N ARG A 198 -4.71 5.59 11.48
CA ARG A 198 -4.02 5.34 10.21
C ARG A 198 -4.53 6.25 9.09
N ALA A 199 -5.84 6.41 8.98
CA ALA A 199 -6.44 7.31 7.99
C ALA A 199 -5.99 8.77 8.18
N LEU A 200 -5.85 9.23 9.43
CA LEU A 200 -5.32 10.57 9.72
C LEU A 200 -3.87 10.72 9.25
N ALA A 201 -3.00 9.75 9.57
CA ALA A 201 -1.60 9.77 9.17
C ALA A 201 -1.45 9.74 7.64
N ASP A 202 -2.17 8.84 6.96
CA ASP A 202 -2.14 8.75 5.49
C ASP A 202 -2.67 10.04 4.83
N ARG A 203 -3.71 10.66 5.40
CA ARG A 203 -4.26 11.91 4.87
C ARG A 203 -3.29 13.08 5.03
N ALA A 204 -2.57 13.13 6.15
CA ALA A 204 -1.61 14.19 6.43
C ALA A 204 -0.38 14.13 5.51
N GLU A 205 -0.07 12.97 4.92
CA GLU A 205 0.99 12.85 3.91
C GLU A 205 0.54 13.27 2.51
N GLN A 206 -0.78 13.39 2.28
CA GLN A 206 -1.39 13.77 1.00
C GLN A 206 -1.82 15.24 1.02
N LEU A 207 -0.87 16.16 1.19
CA LEU A 207 -1.21 17.58 1.22
C LEU A 207 -1.79 18.05 -0.11
N HIS A 208 -2.85 18.84 -0.04
CA HIS A 208 -3.50 19.50 -1.17
C HIS A 208 -3.56 21.02 -0.96
N GLU A 209 -3.70 21.78 -2.04
CA GLU A 209 -3.70 23.26 -1.99
C GLU A 209 -4.84 23.82 -1.13
N ASP A 210 -6.01 23.16 -1.13
CA ASP A 210 -7.21 23.58 -0.40
C ASP A 210 -7.25 23.08 1.06
N ASP A 211 -6.15 22.51 1.58
CA ASP A 211 -6.13 21.91 2.91
C ASP A 211 -6.12 22.95 4.03
N ASP A 212 -6.94 22.71 5.06
CA ASP A 212 -6.79 23.36 6.36
C ASP A 212 -5.62 22.72 7.12
N LEU A 213 -4.41 23.18 6.81
CA LEU A 213 -3.16 22.69 7.40
C LEU A 213 -3.13 22.86 8.92
N SER A 214 -3.80 23.89 9.46
CA SER A 214 -3.88 24.10 10.91
C SER A 214 -4.75 23.03 11.56
N ALA A 215 -5.90 22.73 10.99
CA ALA A 215 -6.79 21.67 11.50
C ALA A 215 -6.13 20.28 11.42
N LEU A 216 -5.37 20.00 10.35
CA LEU A 216 -4.60 18.76 10.23
C LEU A 216 -3.50 18.64 11.28
N LEU A 217 -2.72 19.72 11.50
CA LEU A 217 -1.71 19.76 12.57
C LEU A 217 -2.34 19.56 13.96
N ASP A 218 -3.41 20.28 14.27
CA ASP A 218 -4.13 20.14 15.54
C ASP A 218 -4.70 18.72 15.72
N ALA A 219 -5.11 18.06 14.63
CA ALA A 219 -5.52 16.67 14.67
C ALA A 219 -4.36 15.74 15.03
N LEU A 220 -3.23 15.84 14.32
CA LEU A 220 -2.05 15.01 14.58
C LEU A 220 -1.48 15.22 15.99
N GLU A 221 -1.42 16.46 16.48
CA GLU A 221 -0.82 16.78 17.77
C GLU A 221 -1.61 16.19 18.95
N ARG A 222 -2.94 16.06 18.81
CA ARG A 222 -3.84 15.46 19.81
C ARG A 222 -3.66 13.95 19.96
N GLU A 223 -3.14 13.27 18.95
CA GLU A 223 -3.03 11.82 18.93
C GLU A 223 -1.75 11.34 19.62
N THR A 224 -1.83 10.22 20.34
CA THR A 224 -0.68 9.64 21.05
C THR A 224 0.04 8.55 20.26
N GLY A 225 -0.52 8.13 19.13
CA GLY A 225 -0.06 6.97 18.38
C GLY A 225 -0.63 5.65 18.90
N ASP A 226 -0.46 4.59 18.13
CA ASP A 226 -0.68 3.20 18.54
C ASP A 226 0.45 2.29 18.02
N ALA A 227 0.27 0.97 18.08
CA ALA A 227 1.28 0.03 17.60
C ALA A 227 1.50 0.13 16.08
N ILE A 228 0.42 0.32 15.31
CA ILE A 228 0.42 0.32 13.84
C ILE A 228 0.86 1.69 13.29
N THR A 229 0.39 2.77 13.92
CA THR A 229 0.67 4.16 13.59
C THR A 229 1.31 4.83 14.81
N PRO A 230 2.62 4.62 15.04
CA PRO A 230 3.31 5.10 16.23
C PRO A 230 3.40 6.64 16.25
N ARG A 231 3.62 7.20 17.44
CA ARG A 231 3.77 8.66 17.60
C ARG A 231 4.85 9.26 16.69
N ALA A 232 5.93 8.53 16.45
CA ALA A 232 7.01 8.95 15.56
C ALA A 232 6.52 9.21 14.12
N GLU A 233 5.55 8.43 13.65
CA GLU A 233 4.97 8.60 12.31
C GLU A 233 4.07 9.83 12.25
N LEU A 234 3.27 10.07 13.29
CA LEU A 234 2.44 11.28 13.41
C LEU A 234 3.31 12.54 13.46
N ASP A 235 4.44 12.48 14.19
CA ASP A 235 5.41 13.56 14.24
C ASP A 235 6.09 13.78 12.89
N TYR A 236 6.37 12.71 12.14
CA TYR A 236 6.87 12.80 10.76
C TYR A 236 5.86 13.49 9.83
N ALA A 237 4.58 13.08 9.86
CA ALA A 237 3.52 13.70 9.06
C ALA A 237 3.35 15.19 9.40
N ALA A 238 3.31 15.52 10.70
CA ALA A 238 3.22 16.90 11.16
C ALA A 238 4.45 17.74 10.75
N ALA A 239 5.64 17.14 10.70
CA ALA A 239 6.84 17.81 10.20
C ALA A 239 6.75 18.12 8.71
N GLY A 240 6.11 17.24 7.93
CA GLY A 240 5.81 17.48 6.51
C GLY A 240 4.96 18.73 6.31
N ILE A 241 3.89 18.90 7.11
CA ILE A 241 3.04 20.09 7.07
C ILE A 241 3.83 21.34 7.47
N ARG A 242 4.62 21.28 8.56
CA ARG A 242 5.44 22.43 8.99
C ARG A 242 6.48 22.83 7.96
N LEU A 243 7.09 21.86 7.28
CA LEU A 243 8.01 22.12 6.18
C LEU A 243 7.29 22.81 5.01
N ALA A 244 6.09 22.35 4.65
CA ALA A 244 5.31 22.91 3.55
C ALA A 244 4.96 24.39 3.75
N VAL A 245 4.74 24.82 5.00
CA VAL A 245 4.49 26.25 5.34
C VAL A 245 5.77 27.03 5.68
N GLY A 246 6.95 26.43 5.53
CA GLY A 246 8.24 27.09 5.80
C GLY A 246 8.64 27.18 7.28
N ASP A 247 7.94 26.53 8.20
CA ASP A 247 8.35 26.42 9.61
C ASP A 247 9.45 25.36 9.78
N LEU A 248 10.65 25.71 9.31
CA LEU A 248 11.83 24.84 9.39
C LEU A 248 12.21 24.48 10.84
N PRO A 249 12.22 25.41 11.82
CA PRO A 249 12.52 25.06 13.21
C PRO A 249 11.53 24.06 13.80
N GLY A 250 10.22 24.24 13.54
CA GLY A 250 9.18 23.33 13.99
C GLY A 250 9.29 21.96 13.31
N ALA A 251 9.48 21.93 11.99
CA ALA A 251 9.69 20.68 11.26
C ALA A 251 10.90 19.91 11.79
N ARG A 252 12.03 20.59 12.04
CA ARG A 252 13.23 19.95 12.62
C ARG A 252 12.94 19.34 13.98
N ALA A 253 12.30 20.09 14.88
CA ALA A 253 12.03 19.61 16.23
C ALA A 253 11.16 18.34 16.24
N LEU A 254 10.16 18.28 15.36
CA LEU A 254 9.32 17.09 15.17
C LEU A 254 10.11 15.90 14.63
N LEU A 255 10.93 16.10 13.59
CA LEU A 255 11.74 15.04 13.00
C LEU A 255 12.82 14.52 13.95
N GLU A 256 13.44 15.41 14.74
CA GLU A 256 14.38 15.00 15.77
C GLU A 256 13.65 14.18 16.84
N ARG A 257 12.46 14.60 17.29
CA ARG A 257 11.65 13.80 18.22
C ARG A 257 11.30 12.43 17.64
N ALA A 258 10.84 12.37 16.40
CA ALA A 258 10.52 11.12 15.70
C ALA A 258 11.74 10.19 15.60
N ALA A 259 12.92 10.73 15.26
CA ALA A 259 14.16 9.96 15.16
C ALA A 259 14.59 9.30 16.49
N HIS A 260 14.26 9.92 17.63
CA HIS A 260 14.56 9.37 18.96
C HIS A 260 13.53 8.34 19.44
N SER A 261 12.38 8.21 18.77
CA SER A 261 11.28 7.32 19.15
C SER A 261 10.96 6.26 18.09
N LEU A 262 11.88 6.00 17.15
CA LEU A 262 11.73 4.97 16.13
C LEU A 262 11.62 3.57 16.76
N ALA A 263 10.73 2.77 16.18
CA ALA A 263 10.53 1.36 16.50
C ALA A 263 10.85 0.48 15.27
N ASP A 264 10.76 -0.85 15.43
CA ASP A 264 11.01 -1.80 14.34
C ASP A 264 9.99 -1.68 13.19
N HIS A 265 8.77 -1.22 13.51
CA HIS A 265 7.71 -0.96 12.55
C HIS A 265 7.13 0.46 12.72
N PRO A 266 6.68 1.12 11.62
CA PRO A 266 6.85 0.68 10.22
C PRO A 266 8.31 0.76 9.78
N ARG A 267 8.75 -0.22 8.98
CA ARG A 267 10.18 -0.41 8.63
C ARG A 267 10.71 0.73 7.77
N SER A 268 9.81 1.39 7.04
CA SER A 268 10.12 2.53 6.16
C SER A 268 10.42 3.82 6.91
N LEU A 269 9.85 4.00 8.11
CA LEU A 269 9.86 5.27 8.84
C LEU A 269 11.27 5.80 9.17
N PRO A 270 12.24 4.99 9.64
CA PRO A 270 13.60 5.47 9.89
C PRO A 270 14.23 6.15 8.67
N GLY A 271 14.05 5.57 7.48
CA GLY A 271 14.55 6.14 6.23
C GLY A 271 13.86 7.45 5.88
N LEU A 272 12.53 7.48 5.99
CA LEU A 272 11.71 8.67 5.70
C LEU A 272 12.07 9.85 6.63
N VAL A 273 12.14 9.60 7.95
CA VAL A 273 12.49 10.63 8.95
C VAL A 273 13.89 11.18 8.69
N LEU A 274 14.88 10.32 8.47
CA LEU A 274 16.26 10.77 8.25
C LEU A 274 16.42 11.53 6.92
N ALA A 275 15.76 11.08 5.85
CA ALA A 275 15.78 11.78 4.57
C ALA A 275 15.16 13.18 4.69
N ARG A 276 13.99 13.29 5.34
CA ARG A 276 13.31 14.56 5.57
C ARG A 276 14.11 15.49 6.50
N LEU A 277 14.72 14.93 7.55
CA LEU A 277 15.60 15.69 8.44
C LEU A 277 16.82 16.26 7.69
N GLY A 278 17.35 15.53 6.72
CA GLY A 278 18.36 16.03 5.80
C GLY A 278 17.87 17.24 5.00
N GLN A 279 16.68 17.16 4.39
CA GLN A 279 16.09 18.26 3.64
C GLN A 279 15.89 19.52 4.50
N VAL A 280 15.31 19.36 5.70
CA VAL A 280 15.11 20.48 6.63
C VAL A 280 16.43 21.14 7.02
N ARG A 281 17.48 20.34 7.27
CA ARG A 281 18.81 20.86 7.63
C ARG A 281 19.48 21.60 6.47
N ASP A 282 19.39 21.08 5.25
CA ASP A 282 19.86 21.80 4.06
C ASP A 282 19.13 23.14 3.90
N ALA A 283 17.79 23.16 4.04
CA ALA A 283 17.00 24.39 3.98
C ALA A 283 17.35 25.40 5.09
N GLN A 284 17.86 24.93 6.24
CA GLN A 284 18.36 25.78 7.33
C GLN A 284 19.82 26.23 7.14
N GLY A 285 20.53 25.74 6.11
CA GLY A 285 21.94 26.01 5.87
C GLY A 285 22.90 25.08 6.64
N ASP A 286 22.39 24.07 7.35
CA ASP A 286 23.16 23.11 8.15
C ASP A 286 23.67 21.93 7.29
N ARG A 287 24.40 22.25 6.21
CA ARG A 287 24.80 21.28 5.17
C ARG A 287 25.54 20.05 5.72
N ASP A 288 26.46 20.24 6.65
CA ASP A 288 27.24 19.13 7.23
C ASP A 288 26.34 18.13 7.97
N LEU A 289 25.31 18.61 8.65
CA LEU A 289 24.35 17.76 9.36
C LEU A 289 23.36 17.10 8.39
N ALA A 290 23.01 17.76 7.29
CA ALA A 290 22.19 17.19 6.23
C ALA A 290 22.89 16.02 5.54
N VAL A 291 24.15 16.20 5.13
CA VAL A 291 24.97 15.13 4.51
C VAL A 291 25.10 13.92 5.43
N ARG A 292 25.24 14.12 6.74
CA ARG A 292 25.26 13.03 7.72
C ARG A 292 23.93 12.28 7.75
N ALA A 293 22.80 12.99 7.71
CA ALA A 293 21.48 12.38 7.68
C ALA A 293 21.27 11.53 6.41
N TYR A 294 21.63 12.06 5.24
CA TYR A 294 21.53 11.32 3.97
C TYR A 294 22.43 10.08 3.93
N ARG A 295 23.66 10.16 4.44
CA ARG A 295 24.53 8.99 4.58
C ARG A 295 23.96 7.95 5.53
N ALA A 296 23.31 8.39 6.61
CA ALA A 296 22.66 7.49 7.55
C ALA A 296 21.49 6.74 6.90
N VAL A 297 20.69 7.40 6.04
CA VAL A 297 19.65 6.73 5.24
C VAL A 297 20.25 5.58 4.46
N LEU A 298 21.31 5.82 3.68
CA LEU A 298 21.93 4.80 2.82
C LEU A 298 22.64 3.67 3.60
N ALA A 299 22.79 3.82 4.93
CA ALA A 299 23.39 2.81 5.80
C ALA A 299 22.36 1.92 6.50
N LEU A 300 21.05 2.21 6.40
CA LEU A 300 20.00 1.39 7.01
C LEU A 300 19.86 0.03 6.29
N GLY A 301 19.46 -1.00 7.05
CA GLY A 301 19.22 -2.34 6.50
C GLY A 301 18.02 -2.42 5.55
N PHE A 302 17.02 -1.56 5.75
CA PHE A 302 15.90 -1.34 4.84
C PHE A 302 15.68 0.16 4.67
N VAL A 303 15.43 0.59 3.44
CA VAL A 303 15.17 1.99 3.06
C VAL A 303 14.12 1.97 1.96
N PRO A 304 12.97 2.67 2.14
CA PRO A 304 11.99 2.79 1.07
C PRO A 304 12.56 3.61 -0.08
N GLN A 305 12.16 3.32 -1.32
CA GLN A 305 12.78 3.89 -2.52
C GLN A 305 12.79 5.42 -2.50
N VAL A 306 11.70 6.06 -2.08
CA VAL A 306 11.60 7.52 -1.98
C VAL A 306 12.64 8.14 -1.04
N ALA A 307 12.96 7.48 0.08
CA ALA A 307 13.97 7.95 1.03
C ALA A 307 15.38 7.78 0.46
N ARG A 308 15.63 6.67 -0.25
CA ARG A 308 16.89 6.41 -0.95
C ARG A 308 17.14 7.48 -2.01
N ASP A 309 16.17 7.72 -2.88
CA ASP A 309 16.26 8.72 -3.95
C ASP A 309 16.47 10.12 -3.38
N THR A 310 15.75 10.47 -2.31
CA THR A 310 15.91 11.73 -1.59
C THR A 310 17.33 11.89 -1.03
N ALA A 311 17.86 10.84 -0.40
CA ALA A 311 19.21 10.88 0.16
C ALA A 311 20.29 10.97 -0.92
N GLU A 312 20.16 10.22 -2.02
CA GLU A 312 21.08 10.28 -3.14
C GLU A 312 21.06 11.65 -3.84
N ALA A 313 19.87 12.24 -4.04
CA ALA A 313 19.72 13.60 -4.56
C ALA A 313 20.35 14.62 -3.61
N GLY A 314 20.06 14.53 -2.31
CA GLY A 314 20.58 15.41 -1.26
C GLY A 314 22.11 15.35 -1.11
N LEU A 315 22.74 14.21 -1.40
CA LEU A 315 24.21 14.10 -1.43
C LEU A 315 24.83 14.78 -2.64
N LYS A 316 24.12 14.81 -3.78
CA LYS A 316 24.58 15.46 -5.01
C LYS A 316 24.41 16.98 -4.94
N ALA A 317 23.27 17.45 -4.44
CA ALA A 317 22.94 18.86 -4.33
C ALA A 317 22.20 19.14 -3.03
N ALA A 318 22.44 20.31 -2.43
CA ALA A 318 21.68 20.72 -1.24
C ALA A 318 20.20 20.93 -1.60
N PHE A 319 19.31 20.45 -0.75
CA PHE A 319 17.89 20.74 -0.88
C PHE A 319 17.62 22.23 -0.66
N VAL A 320 16.78 22.81 -1.50
CA VAL A 320 16.31 24.20 -1.38
C VAL A 320 14.79 24.16 -1.28
N LEU A 321 14.25 24.85 -0.28
CA LEU A 321 12.81 25.01 -0.13
C LEU A 321 12.37 26.24 -0.94
N ASP A 322 11.66 26.00 -2.05
CA ASP A 322 10.97 27.06 -2.79
C ASP A 322 9.52 27.16 -2.28
N LEU A 323 9.20 28.34 -1.72
CA LEU A 323 7.85 28.72 -1.31
C LEU A 323 7.34 29.71 -2.38
N GLU A 324 6.92 29.19 -3.53
CA GLU A 324 6.21 29.99 -4.55
C GLU A 324 4.72 30.12 -4.20
#